data_AF-A0A165N9D2-F1
#
_entry.id   AF-A0A165N9D2-F1
#
_cell.length_a   1.000
_cell.length_b   1.000
_cell.length_c   1.000
_cell.angle_alpha   90.00
_cell.angle_beta   90.00
_cell.angle_gamma   90.00
#
_symmetry.space_group_name_H-M   'P 1'
#
loop_
_entity.id
_entity.type
_entity.pdbx_description
1 polymer ?
#
loop_
_entity_poly.entity_id
_entity_poly.type
_entity_poly.pdbx_seq_one_letter_code
_entity_poly.pdbx_strand_id
1 'polypeptide(L)'
;MANDTDADHEEGPSDADSEADDDSTAVDDHPTEREREFAQMQRRLNEREMGLDQRSAELDRREEKVDAREEELDQRATELDEREYRLDEREAALDDRETALDEREAELTEYNAQLSERAAELDEHEETLNTYLSGQMAEVKEAVGETMHDALDQYEASRSTGRFGPTGTMLVGLTGVALVVAGIGFGALVSAGTASFGVGGTTTNLAIAAVVAIVGLALNLGTVAGKI
;
A
#
# COMPACT_ATOMS: atom_id res chain seq x y z
N MET A 1 1.81 76.36 79.58
CA MET A 1 1.50 77.79 79.73
C MET A 1 -0.03 77.86 79.65
N ALA A 2 -0.81 77.58 80.70
CA ALA A 2 -0.76 78.12 82.06
C ALA A 2 -0.56 79.64 82.02
N ASN A 3 -1.66 80.38 82.05
CA ASN A 3 -1.72 81.68 82.68
C ASN A 3 -3.16 81.99 83.11
N ASP A 4 -3.42 81.69 84.39
CA ASP A 4 -4.35 82.38 85.27
C ASP A 4 -4.09 83.88 85.28
N THR A 5 -5.10 84.70 85.62
CA THR A 5 -5.10 85.85 86.56
C THR A 5 -6.46 86.57 86.40
N ASP A 6 -7.46 86.31 87.26
CA ASP A 6 -7.83 87.07 88.48
C ASP A 6 -8.32 88.51 88.21
N ALA A 7 -9.60 88.83 88.48
CA ALA A 7 -10.15 89.38 89.74
C ALA A 7 -10.30 90.92 89.62
N ASP A 8 -11.27 91.69 90.11
CA ASP A 8 -12.43 91.57 91.01
C ASP A 8 -13.29 92.84 90.80
N HIS A 9 -14.60 92.79 91.09
CA HIS A 9 -15.42 93.81 91.79
C HIS A 9 -16.93 93.49 91.58
N GLU A 10 -17.60 92.89 92.58
CA GLU A 10 -18.18 93.49 93.81
C GLU A 10 -19.54 94.19 93.57
N GLU A 11 -20.58 93.36 93.74
CA GLU A 11 -21.88 93.52 94.42
C GLU A 11 -22.78 94.76 94.28
N GLY A 12 -24.04 94.45 93.99
CA GLY A 12 -25.23 95.23 94.33
C GLY A 12 -26.51 94.45 93.97
N PRO A 13 -27.33 94.02 94.94
CA PRO A 13 -28.42 93.06 94.69
C PRO A 13 -29.66 93.78 94.16
N SER A 14 -30.24 93.25 93.08
CA SER A 14 -31.60 93.57 92.69
C SER A 14 -32.41 92.29 92.63
N ASP A 15 -33.17 92.07 93.69
CA ASP A 15 -34.28 91.12 93.74
C ASP A 15 -35.18 91.35 92.52
N ALA A 16 -35.18 90.37 91.62
CA ALA A 16 -36.16 90.26 90.56
C ALA A 16 -36.55 88.78 90.49
N ASP A 17 -37.70 88.51 91.12
CA ASP A 17 -38.51 87.32 90.89
C ASP A 17 -38.58 87.03 89.38
N SER A 18 -38.01 85.91 88.96
CA SER A 18 -38.37 85.25 87.72
C SER A 18 -38.41 83.77 88.03
N GLU A 19 -39.63 83.32 88.31
CA GLU A 19 -40.05 81.93 88.33
C GLU A 19 -39.35 81.20 87.18
N ALA A 20 -38.49 80.26 87.55
CA ALA A 20 -37.96 79.28 86.61
C ALA A 20 -39.13 78.35 86.29
N ASP A 21 -39.98 78.78 85.34
CA ASP A 21 -40.85 77.88 84.61
C ASP A 21 -39.93 76.96 83.81
N ASP A 22 -39.68 75.79 84.40
CA ASP A 22 -39.30 74.56 83.72
C ASP A 22 -40.45 74.15 82.77
N ASP A 23 -40.71 74.99 81.77
CA ASP A 23 -41.55 74.67 80.62
C ASP A 23 -40.67 73.84 79.67
N SER A 24 -40.40 72.60 80.10
CA SER A 24 -40.11 71.54 79.15
C SER A 24 -41.39 71.39 78.31
N THR A 25 -41.52 72.21 77.28
CA THR A 25 -42.33 71.87 76.13
C THR A 25 -41.74 70.57 75.61
N ALA A 26 -42.31 69.45 76.07
CA ALA A 26 -42.24 68.20 75.36
C ALA A 26 -42.84 68.52 73.99
N VAL A 27 -41.96 68.91 73.07
CA VAL A 27 -42.27 69.00 71.65
C VAL A 27 -42.86 67.65 71.33
N ASP A 28 -44.16 67.63 71.07
CA ASP A 28 -44.91 66.44 70.71
C ASP A 28 -44.31 65.96 69.38
N ASP A 29 -43.27 65.12 69.46
CA ASP A 29 -42.48 64.61 68.34
C ASP A 29 -43.25 63.49 67.62
N HIS A 30 -44.50 63.80 67.28
CA HIS A 30 -45.39 62.90 66.57
C HIS A 30 -45.37 63.29 65.10
N PRO A 31 -44.76 62.46 64.23
CA PRO A 31 -44.61 62.83 62.84
C PRO A 31 -45.98 63.00 62.19
N THR A 32 -46.11 64.06 61.39
CA THR A 32 -47.35 64.39 60.68
C THR A 32 -47.70 63.32 59.65
N GLU A 33 -48.96 63.24 59.21
CA GLU A 33 -49.37 62.28 58.19
C GLU A 33 -48.53 62.38 56.90
N ARG A 34 -48.15 63.61 56.50
CA ARG A 34 -47.27 63.85 55.35
C ARG A 34 -45.88 63.27 55.53
N GLU A 35 -45.30 63.37 56.73
CA GLU A 35 -43.99 62.79 57.02
C GLU A 35 -44.04 61.26 56.96
N ARG A 36 -45.14 60.65 57.41
CA ARG A 36 -45.35 59.20 57.29
C ARG A 36 -45.49 58.77 55.82
N GLU A 37 -46.23 59.52 55.01
CA GLU A 37 -46.36 59.27 53.56
C GLU A 37 -45.01 59.41 52.84
N PHE A 38 -44.24 60.45 53.17
CA PHE A 38 -42.90 60.65 52.61
C PHE A 38 -41.94 59.52 53.00
N ALA A 39 -41.94 59.10 54.27
CA ALA A 39 -41.15 57.96 54.74
C ALA A 39 -41.56 56.63 54.08
N GLN A 40 -42.85 56.45 53.76
CA GLN A 40 -43.30 55.29 52.99
C GLN A 40 -42.85 55.36 51.53
N MET A 41 -42.92 56.54 50.91
CA MET A 41 -42.44 56.76 49.55
C MET A 41 -40.94 56.52 49.42
N GLN A 42 -40.14 57.03 50.36
CA GLN A 42 -38.70 56.76 50.41
C GLN A 42 -38.39 55.27 50.55
N ARG A 43 -39.11 54.55 51.42
CA ARG A 43 -38.96 53.09 51.54
C ARG A 43 -39.24 52.37 50.23
N ARG A 44 -40.35 52.71 49.55
CA ARG A 44 -40.68 52.12 48.24
C ARG A 44 -39.64 52.45 47.16
N LEU A 45 -39.07 53.65 47.18
CA LEU A 45 -38.01 54.03 46.25
C LEU A 45 -36.74 53.21 46.50
N ASN A 46 -36.34 53.06 47.76
CA ASN A 46 -35.17 52.27 48.13
C ASN A 46 -35.36 50.78 47.76
N GLU A 47 -36.54 50.20 48.04
CA GLU A 47 -36.87 48.83 47.61
C GLU A 47 -36.79 48.65 46.08
N ARG A 48 -37.25 49.65 45.32
CA ARG A 48 -37.15 49.63 43.85
C ARG A 48 -35.70 49.76 43.37
N GLU A 49 -34.90 50.62 44.01
CA GLU A 49 -33.48 50.80 43.71
C GLU A 49 -32.71 49.49 43.94
N MET A 50 -32.86 48.86 45.11
CA MET A 50 -32.26 47.54 45.37
C MET A 50 -32.71 46.48 44.35
N GLY A 51 -33.99 46.51 43.96
CA GLY A 51 -34.52 45.60 42.94
C GLY A 51 -33.95 45.85 41.54
N LEU A 52 -33.62 47.09 41.19
CA LEU A 52 -32.95 47.44 39.94
C LEU A 52 -31.48 47.02 39.97
N ASP A 53 -30.78 47.25 41.08
CA ASP A 53 -29.39 46.82 41.26
C ASP A 53 -29.25 45.29 41.12
N GLN A 54 -30.17 44.54 41.73
CA GLN A 54 -30.19 43.09 41.60
C GLN A 54 -30.39 42.64 40.15
N ARG A 55 -31.28 43.30 39.41
CA ARG A 55 -31.52 43.00 37.99
C ARG A 55 -30.32 43.38 37.13
N SER A 56 -29.66 44.50 37.41
CA SER A 56 -28.42 44.89 36.71
C SER A 56 -27.36 43.81 36.89
N ALA A 57 -27.09 43.40 38.14
CA ALA A 57 -26.12 42.34 38.41
C ALA A 57 -26.52 40.97 37.82
N GLU A 58 -27.81 40.71 37.57
CA GLU A 58 -28.24 39.52 36.83
C GLU A 58 -27.96 39.65 35.33
N LEU A 59 -28.19 40.83 34.75
CA LEU A 59 -27.91 41.10 33.34
C LEU A 59 -26.41 41.04 33.05
N ASP A 60 -25.56 41.63 33.90
CA ASP A 60 -24.11 41.58 33.75
C ASP A 60 -23.61 40.12 33.70
N ARG A 61 -24.09 39.27 34.60
CA ARG A 61 -23.77 37.83 34.59
C ARG A 61 -24.31 37.08 33.38
N ARG A 62 -25.37 37.57 32.75
CA ARG A 62 -25.90 36.97 31.51
C ARG A 62 -25.06 37.39 30.31
N GLU A 63 -24.63 38.65 30.26
CA GLU A 63 -23.71 39.17 29.26
C GLU A 63 -22.39 38.38 29.27
N GLU A 64 -21.75 38.22 30.43
CA GLU A 64 -20.53 37.41 30.58
C GLU A 64 -20.70 35.96 30.07
N LYS A 65 -21.89 35.37 30.26
CA LYS A 65 -22.19 34.01 29.77
C LYS A 65 -22.43 33.97 28.27
N VAL A 66 -22.94 35.04 27.68
CA VAL A 66 -23.13 35.14 26.23
C VAL A 66 -21.77 35.30 25.58
N ASP A 67 -20.92 36.20 26.09
CA ASP A 67 -19.57 36.43 25.58
C ASP A 67 -18.74 35.13 25.61
N ALA A 68 -18.76 34.41 26.73
CA ALA A 68 -18.08 33.13 26.84
C ALA A 68 -18.59 32.06 25.85
N ARG A 69 -19.87 32.09 25.49
CA ARG A 69 -20.44 31.19 24.47
C ARG A 69 -20.06 31.61 23.06
N GLU A 70 -19.96 32.91 22.80
CA GLU A 70 -19.52 33.45 21.51
C GLU A 70 -18.07 33.03 21.24
N GLU A 71 -17.19 33.18 22.24
CA GLU A 71 -15.79 32.72 22.15
C GLU A 71 -15.69 31.20 21.91
N GLU A 72 -16.54 30.39 22.57
CA GLU A 72 -16.58 28.94 22.34
C GLU A 72 -17.03 28.60 20.90
N LEU A 73 -18.03 29.33 20.38
CA LEU A 73 -18.53 29.12 19.03
C LEU A 73 -17.49 29.51 17.98
N ASP A 74 -16.76 30.60 18.17
CA ASP A 74 -15.69 31.03 17.27
C ASP A 74 -14.55 30.01 17.22
N GLN A 75 -14.17 29.43 18.36
CA GLN A 75 -13.18 28.34 18.42
C GLN A 75 -13.67 27.12 17.65
N ARG A 76 -14.94 26.71 17.85
CA ARG A 76 -15.52 25.58 17.13
C ARG A 76 -15.64 25.82 15.63
N ALA A 77 -15.93 27.06 15.21
CA ALA A 77 -15.97 27.43 13.80
C ALA A 77 -14.58 27.25 13.17
N THR A 78 -13.54 27.77 13.82
CA THR A 78 -12.15 27.61 13.39
C THR A 78 -11.74 26.13 13.28
N GLU A 79 -12.10 25.30 14.27
CA GLU A 79 -11.84 23.86 14.22
C GLU A 79 -12.58 23.13 13.09
N LEU A 80 -13.77 23.60 12.73
CA LEU A 80 -14.54 23.06 11.60
C LEU A 80 -13.90 23.45 10.26
N ASP A 81 -13.47 24.69 10.10
CA ASP A 81 -12.75 25.15 8.91
C ASP A 81 -11.46 24.31 8.70
N GLU A 82 -10.68 24.07 9.77
CA GLU A 82 -9.50 23.19 9.70
C GLU A 82 -9.83 21.73 9.35
N ARG A 83 -11.01 21.24 9.78
CA ARG A 83 -11.48 19.90 9.41
C ARG A 83 -11.86 19.84 7.93
N GLU A 84 -12.52 20.86 7.42
CA GLU A 84 -12.91 20.98 6.00
C GLU A 84 -11.67 20.96 5.12
N TYR A 85 -10.66 21.81 5.39
CA TYR A 85 -9.41 21.82 4.62
C TYR A 85 -8.70 20.46 4.59
N ARG A 86 -8.69 19.72 5.71
CA ARG A 86 -8.09 18.37 5.76
C ARG A 86 -8.92 17.32 5.03
N LEU A 87 -10.23 17.52 4.92
CA LEU A 87 -11.07 16.63 4.10
C LEU A 87 -10.80 16.88 2.62
N ASP A 88 -10.72 18.14 2.20
CA ASP A 88 -10.38 18.51 0.82
C ASP A 88 -9.03 17.95 0.39
N GLU A 89 -8.00 18.04 1.25
CA GLU A 89 -6.68 17.47 0.97
C GLU A 89 -6.73 15.94 0.83
N ARG A 90 -7.57 15.27 1.64
CA ARG A 90 -7.76 13.81 1.55
C ARG A 90 -8.51 13.40 0.29
N GLU A 91 -9.50 14.19 -0.12
CA GLU A 91 -10.26 13.96 -1.36
C GLU A 91 -9.33 14.07 -2.57
N ALA A 92 -8.54 15.14 -2.66
CA ALA A 92 -7.55 15.30 -3.73
C ALA A 92 -6.53 14.15 -3.77
N ALA A 93 -6.04 13.70 -2.61
CA ALA A 93 -5.11 12.57 -2.53
C ALA A 93 -5.76 11.23 -2.92
N LEU A 94 -7.08 11.07 -2.76
CA LEU A 94 -7.81 9.90 -3.22
C LEU A 94 -8.00 9.93 -4.74
N ASP A 95 -8.34 11.07 -5.32
CA ASP A 95 -8.46 11.26 -6.77
C ASP A 95 -7.15 10.96 -7.51
N ASP A 96 -6.02 11.45 -6.97
CA ASP A 96 -4.68 11.14 -7.50
C ASP A 96 -4.40 9.63 -7.47
N ARG A 97 -4.83 8.95 -6.40
CA ARG A 97 -4.61 7.51 -6.23
C ARG A 97 -5.53 6.68 -7.12
N GLU A 98 -6.75 7.12 -7.37
CA GLU A 98 -7.66 6.51 -8.34
C GLU A 98 -7.06 6.60 -9.74
N THR A 99 -6.60 7.79 -10.14
CA THR A 99 -5.93 8.01 -11.43
C THR A 99 -4.71 7.08 -11.61
N ALA A 100 -3.87 6.96 -10.58
CA ALA A 100 -2.71 6.06 -10.63
C ALA A 100 -3.09 4.57 -10.69
N LEU A 101 -4.23 4.17 -10.13
CA LEU A 101 -4.74 2.81 -10.23
C LEU A 101 -5.26 2.52 -11.64
N ASP A 102 -5.99 3.46 -12.25
CA ASP A 102 -6.48 3.34 -13.62
C ASP A 102 -5.33 3.18 -14.62
N GLU A 103 -4.27 3.99 -14.47
CA GLU A 103 -3.06 3.85 -15.29
C GLU A 103 -2.43 2.45 -15.16
N ARG A 104 -2.33 1.94 -13.93
CA ARG A 104 -1.75 0.63 -13.67
C ARG A 104 -2.63 -0.52 -14.19
N GLU A 105 -3.95 -0.36 -14.17
CA GLU A 105 -4.87 -1.33 -14.78
C GLU A 105 -4.73 -1.35 -16.30
N ALA A 106 -4.56 -0.19 -16.93
CA ALA A 106 -4.29 -0.09 -18.36
C ALA A 106 -2.95 -0.78 -18.74
N GLU A 107 -1.88 -0.52 -17.98
CA GLU A 107 -0.58 -1.19 -18.17
C GLU A 107 -0.68 -2.71 -18.05
N LEU A 108 -1.41 -3.21 -17.04
CA LEU A 108 -1.62 -4.65 -16.86
C LEU A 108 -2.45 -5.26 -18.00
N THR A 109 -3.42 -4.52 -18.52
CA THR A 109 -4.20 -4.94 -19.69
C THR A 109 -3.32 -5.09 -20.92
N GLU A 110 -2.47 -4.10 -21.19
CA GLU A 110 -1.51 -4.15 -22.29
C GLU A 110 -0.53 -5.32 -22.13
N TYR A 111 0.04 -5.50 -20.94
CA TYR A 111 0.96 -6.58 -20.66
C TYR A 111 0.33 -7.97 -20.87
N ASN A 112 -0.92 -8.15 -20.43
CA ASN A 112 -1.66 -9.40 -20.68
C ASN A 112 -1.92 -9.64 -22.17
N ALA A 113 -2.20 -8.59 -22.95
CA ALA A 113 -2.34 -8.70 -24.40
C ALA A 113 -1.03 -9.16 -25.06
N GLN A 114 0.11 -8.57 -24.67
CA GLN A 114 1.43 -8.96 -25.17
C GLN A 114 1.78 -10.41 -24.81
N LEU A 115 1.46 -10.85 -23.58
CA LEU A 115 1.64 -12.25 -23.18
C LEU A 115 0.79 -13.21 -24.00
N SER A 116 -0.45 -12.82 -24.32
CA SER A 116 -1.36 -13.62 -25.13
C SER A 116 -0.86 -13.76 -26.57
N GLU A 117 -0.33 -12.67 -27.16
CA GLU A 117 0.30 -12.69 -28.48
C GLU A 117 1.53 -13.60 -28.50
N ARG A 118 2.39 -13.49 -27.49
CA ARG A 118 3.59 -14.33 -27.39
C ARG A 118 3.27 -15.81 -27.16
N ALA A 119 2.20 -16.12 -26.46
CA ALA A 119 1.71 -17.49 -26.33
C ALA A 119 1.26 -18.05 -27.68
N ALA A 120 0.50 -17.27 -28.46
CA ALA A 120 0.08 -17.68 -29.81
C ALA A 120 1.27 -17.88 -30.77
N GLU A 121 2.29 -17.00 -30.70
CA GLU A 121 3.52 -17.16 -31.49
C GLU A 121 4.28 -18.45 -31.13
N LEU A 122 4.34 -18.79 -29.84
CA LEU A 122 4.96 -20.04 -29.38
C LEU A 122 4.19 -21.27 -29.86
N ASP A 123 2.86 -21.24 -29.82
CA ASP A 123 2.01 -22.33 -30.33
C ASP A 123 2.25 -22.55 -31.84
N GLU A 124 2.34 -21.48 -32.64
CA GLU A 124 2.67 -21.56 -34.07
C GLU A 124 4.08 -22.13 -34.31
N HIS A 125 5.06 -21.71 -33.49
CA HIS A 125 6.42 -22.21 -33.59
C HIS A 125 6.50 -23.70 -33.24
N GLU A 126 5.77 -24.15 -32.22
CA GLU A 126 5.68 -25.56 -31.85
C GLU A 126 5.05 -26.40 -32.97
N GLU A 127 3.96 -25.93 -33.58
CA GLU A 127 3.32 -26.60 -34.71
C GLU A 127 4.28 -26.72 -35.91
N THR A 128 5.01 -25.64 -36.20
CA THR A 128 6.01 -25.60 -37.28
C THR A 128 7.14 -26.60 -37.02
N LEU A 129 7.68 -26.63 -35.81
CA LEU A 129 8.72 -27.59 -35.40
C LEU A 129 8.24 -29.02 -35.51
N ASN A 130 7.02 -29.31 -35.05
CA ASN A 130 6.43 -30.65 -35.10
C ASN A 130 6.22 -31.11 -36.55
N THR A 131 5.75 -30.21 -37.42
CA THR A 131 5.63 -30.47 -38.87
C THR A 131 6.99 -30.77 -39.51
N TYR A 132 8.01 -29.98 -39.20
CA TYR A 132 9.37 -30.21 -39.72
C TYR A 132 9.96 -31.54 -39.22
N LEU A 133 9.86 -31.82 -37.92
CA LEU A 133 10.40 -33.04 -37.31
C LEU A 133 9.69 -34.30 -37.80
N SER A 134 8.36 -34.25 -37.94
CA SER A 134 7.59 -35.37 -38.49
C SER A 134 7.93 -35.65 -39.95
N GLY A 135 8.14 -34.60 -40.76
CA GLY A 135 8.65 -34.73 -42.13
C GLY A 135 10.03 -35.39 -42.20
N GLN A 136 11.00 -34.90 -41.42
CA GLN A 136 12.34 -35.51 -41.37
C GLN A 136 12.31 -36.96 -40.87
N MET A 137 11.47 -37.27 -39.88
CA MET A 137 11.34 -38.65 -39.38
C MET A 137 10.73 -39.59 -40.42
N ALA A 138 9.82 -39.10 -41.26
CA ALA A 138 9.27 -39.90 -42.36
C ALA A 138 10.35 -40.25 -43.39
N GLU A 139 11.16 -39.26 -43.79
CA GLU A 139 12.26 -39.45 -44.75
C GLU A 139 13.36 -40.36 -44.18
N VAL A 140 13.75 -40.16 -42.92
CA VAL A 140 14.72 -41.04 -42.22
C VAL A 140 14.18 -42.46 -42.14
N LYS A 141 12.89 -42.64 -41.81
CA LYS A 141 12.27 -43.96 -41.72
C LYS A 141 12.24 -44.67 -43.07
N GLU A 142 11.97 -43.93 -44.15
CA GLU A 142 12.00 -44.47 -45.51
C GLU A 142 13.43 -44.89 -45.92
N ALA A 143 14.41 -44.01 -45.74
CA ALA A 143 15.81 -44.30 -46.07
C ALA A 143 16.37 -45.49 -45.26
N VAL A 144 16.05 -45.57 -43.97
CA VAL A 144 16.42 -46.72 -43.12
C VAL A 144 15.71 -48.00 -43.58
N GLY A 145 14.42 -47.90 -43.93
CA GLY A 145 13.63 -49.02 -44.43
C GLY A 145 14.19 -49.59 -45.74
N GLU A 146 14.52 -48.73 -46.70
CA GLU A 146 15.12 -49.08 -47.99
C GLU A 146 16.49 -49.74 -47.79
N THR A 147 17.37 -49.10 -47.00
CA THR A 147 18.70 -49.67 -46.69
C THR A 147 18.58 -51.05 -46.03
N MET A 148 17.60 -51.24 -45.16
CA MET A 148 17.38 -52.52 -44.48
C MET A 148 16.81 -53.59 -45.42
N HIS A 149 15.93 -53.21 -46.34
CA HIS A 149 15.44 -54.11 -47.40
C HIS A 149 16.58 -54.52 -48.33
N ASP A 150 17.36 -53.55 -48.82
CA ASP A 150 18.54 -53.80 -49.64
C ASP A 150 19.56 -54.69 -48.94
N ALA A 151 19.80 -54.48 -47.64
CA ALA A 151 20.70 -55.34 -46.88
C ALA A 151 20.19 -56.78 -46.74
N LEU A 152 18.86 -56.98 -46.60
CA LEU A 152 18.24 -58.30 -46.55
C LEU A 152 18.28 -58.99 -47.91
N ASP A 153 17.95 -58.29 -48.99
CA ASP A 153 18.02 -58.80 -50.36
C ASP A 153 19.46 -59.12 -50.77
N GLN A 154 20.40 -58.25 -50.41
CA GLN A 154 21.83 -58.48 -50.60
C GLN A 154 22.29 -59.69 -49.76
N TYR A 155 21.76 -59.90 -48.55
CA TYR A 155 22.10 -61.07 -47.74
C TYR A 155 21.57 -62.38 -48.36
N GLU A 156 20.36 -62.37 -48.92
CA GLU A 156 19.81 -63.51 -49.66
C GLU A 156 20.59 -63.78 -50.96
N ALA A 157 20.97 -62.73 -51.70
CA ALA A 157 21.80 -62.82 -52.90
C ALA A 157 23.25 -63.27 -52.58
N SER A 158 23.76 -62.96 -51.39
CA SER A 158 25.11 -63.30 -50.92
C SER A 158 25.25 -64.73 -50.37
N ARG A 159 24.38 -65.67 -50.72
CA ARG A 159 24.54 -67.09 -50.35
C ARG A 159 25.81 -67.76 -50.90
N SER A 160 26.64 -67.06 -51.68
CA SER A 160 27.90 -67.58 -52.21
C SER A 160 29.13 -66.78 -51.76
N THR A 161 29.89 -67.42 -50.87
CA THR A 161 31.36 -67.40 -50.68
C THR A 161 32.06 -66.05 -50.51
N GLY A 162 32.23 -65.61 -49.26
CA GLY A 162 33.16 -64.54 -48.85
C GLY A 162 34.09 -65.00 -47.71
N ARG A 163 35.28 -64.39 -47.63
CA ARG A 163 36.43 -64.74 -46.77
C ARG A 163 36.19 -64.72 -45.25
N PHE A 164 35.09 -64.15 -44.78
CA PHE A 164 34.63 -64.25 -43.41
C PHE A 164 33.28 -64.95 -43.42
N GLY A 165 33.14 -66.04 -42.68
CA GLY A 165 31.91 -66.83 -42.62
C GLY A 165 30.68 -65.99 -42.24
N PRO A 166 29.46 -66.51 -42.47
CA PRO A 166 28.21 -65.76 -42.35
C PRO A 166 27.98 -65.10 -40.98
N THR A 167 28.59 -65.62 -39.92
CA THR A 167 28.50 -65.06 -38.57
C THR A 167 29.40 -63.84 -38.34
N GLY A 168 30.52 -63.72 -39.05
CA GLY A 168 31.51 -62.66 -38.81
C GLY A 168 31.07 -61.31 -39.37
N THR A 169 30.47 -61.29 -40.55
CA THR A 169 29.98 -60.06 -41.19
C THR A 169 28.74 -59.51 -40.48
N MET A 170 27.85 -60.39 -40.01
CA MET A 170 26.65 -60.02 -39.25
C MET A 170 27.00 -59.35 -37.93
N LEU A 171 28.02 -59.86 -37.23
CA LEU A 171 28.45 -59.36 -35.92
C LEU A 171 29.07 -57.96 -36.03
N VAL A 172 29.87 -57.70 -37.07
CA VAL A 172 30.46 -56.37 -37.32
C VAL A 172 29.39 -55.36 -37.73
N GLY A 173 28.42 -55.74 -38.59
CA GLY A 173 27.33 -54.86 -38.99
C GLY A 173 26.43 -54.46 -37.81
N LEU A 174 26.00 -55.41 -36.98
CA LEU A 174 25.20 -55.12 -35.78
C LEU A 174 25.94 -54.23 -34.78
N THR A 175 27.25 -54.46 -34.61
CA THR A 175 28.10 -53.62 -33.74
C THR A 175 28.21 -52.20 -34.29
N GLY A 176 28.33 -52.03 -35.61
CA GLY A 176 28.35 -50.73 -36.27
C GLY A 176 27.06 -49.93 -36.05
N VAL A 177 25.90 -50.57 -36.26
CA VAL A 177 24.58 -49.94 -36.04
C VAL A 177 24.39 -49.56 -34.56
N ALA A 178 24.76 -50.45 -33.62
CA ALA A 178 24.68 -50.17 -32.19
C ALA A 178 25.52 -48.94 -31.79
N LEU A 179 26.71 -48.77 -32.39
CA LEU A 179 27.56 -47.60 -32.16
C LEU A 179 26.96 -46.30 -32.72
N VAL A 180 26.31 -46.33 -33.89
CA VAL A 180 25.61 -45.17 -34.45
C VAL A 180 24.48 -44.72 -33.52
N VAL A 181 23.62 -45.66 -33.10
CA VAL A 181 22.50 -45.37 -32.19
C VAL A 181 23.00 -44.84 -30.84
N ALA A 182 24.06 -45.44 -30.29
CA ALA A 182 24.68 -44.98 -29.05
C ALA A 182 25.26 -43.56 -29.18
N GLY A 183 25.92 -43.24 -30.29
CA GLY A 183 26.46 -41.90 -30.56
C GLY A 183 25.38 -40.82 -30.66
N ILE A 184 24.31 -41.09 -31.41
CA ILE A 184 23.17 -40.15 -31.57
C ILE A 184 22.43 -39.95 -30.24
N GLY A 185 22.09 -41.04 -29.54
CA GLY A 185 21.39 -40.97 -28.26
C GLY A 185 22.20 -40.25 -27.17
N PHE A 186 23.52 -40.47 -27.15
CA PHE A 186 24.42 -39.76 -26.25
C PHE A 186 24.51 -38.26 -26.58
N GLY A 187 24.59 -37.89 -27.87
CA GLY A 187 24.58 -36.50 -28.30
C GLY A 187 23.33 -35.74 -27.86
N ALA A 188 22.15 -36.37 -27.96
CA ALA A 188 20.88 -35.80 -27.51
C ALA A 188 20.80 -35.58 -25.98
N LEU A 189 21.33 -36.51 -25.19
CA LEU A 189 21.40 -36.37 -23.72
C LEU A 189 22.34 -35.22 -23.31
N VAL A 190 23.48 -35.07 -24.00
CA VAL A 190 24.44 -33.98 -23.76
C VAL A 190 23.84 -32.63 -24.16
N SER A 191 23.11 -32.53 -25.27
CA SER A 191 22.44 -31.28 -25.66
C SER A 191 21.32 -30.88 -24.71
N ALA A 192 20.63 -31.86 -24.10
CA ALA A 192 19.61 -31.62 -23.09
C ALA A 192 20.18 -31.34 -21.69
N GLY A 193 21.52 -31.37 -21.51
CA GLY A 193 22.18 -31.14 -20.21
C GLY A 193 21.97 -32.26 -19.18
N THR A 194 21.52 -33.44 -19.61
CA THR A 194 21.11 -34.55 -18.73
C THR A 194 22.22 -35.58 -18.50
N ALA A 195 23.29 -35.55 -19.28
CA ALA A 195 24.46 -36.41 -19.11
C ALA A 195 25.76 -35.60 -19.19
N SER A 196 26.64 -35.81 -18.19
CA SER A 196 28.00 -35.26 -18.18
C SER A 196 28.94 -36.29 -17.57
N PHE A 197 29.82 -36.87 -18.40
CA PHE A 197 30.90 -37.72 -17.92
C PHE A 197 32.17 -37.41 -18.73
N GLY A 198 33.11 -36.75 -18.08
CA GLY A 198 34.40 -36.36 -18.67
C GLY A 198 34.85 -34.98 -18.21
N VAL A 199 36.17 -34.77 -18.13
CA VAL A 199 36.80 -33.49 -17.72
C VAL A 199 36.65 -32.40 -18.81
N GLY A 200 36.17 -32.76 -20.00
CA GLY A 200 35.87 -31.82 -21.09
C GLY A 200 34.41 -31.40 -21.09
N GLY A 201 34.13 -30.11 -21.29
CA GLY A 201 32.78 -29.55 -21.29
C GLY A 201 31.86 -30.09 -22.40
N THR A 202 30.68 -29.49 -22.53
CA THR A 202 29.59 -29.91 -23.45
C THR A 202 30.06 -30.11 -24.89
N THR A 203 30.98 -29.27 -25.36
CA THR A 203 31.59 -29.34 -26.70
C THR A 203 32.47 -30.58 -26.88
N THR A 204 33.24 -30.97 -25.87
CA THR A 204 34.06 -32.18 -25.90
C THR A 204 33.19 -33.44 -25.90
N ASN A 205 32.11 -33.45 -25.10
CA ASN A 205 31.20 -34.59 -25.04
C ASN A 205 30.42 -34.77 -26.35
N LEU A 206 29.99 -33.68 -27.00
CA LEU A 206 29.37 -33.73 -28.33
C LEU A 206 30.35 -34.22 -29.39
N ALA A 207 31.61 -33.78 -29.34
CA ALA A 207 32.66 -34.26 -30.26
C ALA A 207 32.91 -35.76 -30.13
N ILE A 208 32.93 -36.29 -28.89
CA ILE A 208 33.05 -37.73 -28.64
C ILE A 208 31.83 -38.48 -29.21
N ALA A 209 30.61 -37.94 -29.01
CA ALA A 209 29.38 -38.51 -29.56
C ALA A 209 29.44 -38.64 -31.09
N ALA A 210 29.88 -37.58 -31.77
CA ALA A 210 30.04 -37.53 -33.21
C ALA A 210 31.08 -38.56 -33.70
N VAL A 211 32.23 -38.66 -33.01
CA VAL A 211 33.27 -39.66 -33.36
C VAL A 211 32.73 -41.08 -33.24
N VAL A 212 31.98 -41.41 -32.18
CA VAL A 212 31.39 -42.75 -31.99
C VAL A 212 30.40 -43.08 -33.12
N ALA A 213 29.54 -42.12 -33.50
CA ALA A 213 28.61 -42.31 -34.60
C ALA A 213 29.33 -42.53 -35.95
N ILE A 214 30.38 -41.74 -36.22
CA ILE A 214 31.19 -41.87 -37.44
C ILE A 214 31.90 -43.23 -37.49
N VAL A 215 32.45 -43.71 -36.38
CA VAL A 215 33.11 -45.03 -36.31
C VAL A 215 32.11 -46.16 -36.57
N GLY A 216 30.90 -46.08 -35.99
CA GLY A 216 29.84 -47.06 -36.27
C GLY A 216 29.45 -47.11 -37.75
N LEU A 217 29.37 -45.95 -38.38
CA LEU A 217 29.08 -45.81 -39.81
C LEU A 217 30.22 -46.39 -40.67
N ALA A 218 31.48 -46.09 -40.33
CA ALA A 218 32.65 -46.63 -41.02
C ALA A 218 32.78 -48.16 -40.91
N LEU A 219 32.45 -48.74 -39.75
CA LEU A 219 32.40 -50.20 -39.57
C LEU A 219 31.33 -50.85 -40.46
N ASN A 220 30.19 -50.17 -40.65
CA ASN A 220 29.12 -50.64 -41.52
C ASN A 220 29.48 -50.50 -43.02
N LEU A 221 30.27 -49.49 -43.40
CA LEU A 221 30.82 -49.38 -44.76
C LEU A 221 31.93 -50.41 -45.03
N GLY A 222 32.75 -50.77 -44.03
CA GLY A 222 33.83 -51.75 -44.17
C GLY A 222 33.35 -53.17 -44.46
N THR A 223 32.16 -53.56 -43.98
CA THR A 223 31.54 -54.86 -44.31
C THR A 223 31.01 -54.90 -45.75
N VAL A 224 30.65 -53.75 -46.32
CA VAL A 224 30.20 -53.59 -47.71
C VAL A 224 31.40 -53.50 -48.68
N ALA A 225 32.47 -52.81 -48.30
CA ALA A 225 33.65 -52.59 -49.15
C ALA A 225 34.58 -53.81 -49.26
N GLY A 226 34.55 -54.75 -48.32
CA GLY A 226 35.31 -56.02 -48.39
C GLY A 226 34.80 -57.02 -49.45
N LYS A 227 33.83 -56.62 -50.28
CA LYS A 227 33.21 -57.42 -51.37
C LYS A 227 33.66 -57.00 -52.78
N ILE A 228 34.63 -56.10 -52.94
CA ILE A 228 35.31 -55.84 -54.23
C ILE A 228 36.69 -56.48 -54.23
#